data_AF-A0A955WUV1-F1
#
_entry.id   AF-A0A955WUV1-F1
#
_cell.length_a   1.000
_cell.length_b   1.000
_cell.length_c   1.000
_cell.angle_alpha   90.00
_cell.angle_beta   90.00
_cell.angle_gamma   90.00
#
_symmetry.space_group_name_H-M   'P 1'
#
loop_
_entity.id
_entity.type
_entity.pdbx_description
1 polymer ?
#
loop_
_entity_poly.entity_id
_entity_poly.type
_entity_poly.pdbx_seq_one_letter_code
_entity_poly.pdbx_strand_id
1 'polypeptide(L)'
;KAHPWTTVTFSMKNYIGIQDDRHRLIDHDHRLNEKVADLQYIVQPQFIAIDGIIAGEGRMLTPIPFDLKLMIMGNNQVAFDAVCCHIIGIDPLSVDHIRMAHERGFGPVDLKHIDVVGDVSLEEAKERAAGFRSGLIRVEDYFQGTNIHAYSGPPPSDGGHDYCWGGCPGALEEAIEILRIFDSATDTKMPPTHIVFGKYDGRIDANPGETVVFIGDCAQFDGRIAEQDVVIENLYVDRSRHDPLQAKGTDIFAKMLKVGIDMRQAKVAKDVIRLKGCPVSVAEHVLALVSLGKLKNPYYEPSNAVLFTSAYMSMRTRQAINKLRGQPYNRPGPLLRGEARPRLNLPAPGQDAPLERR
;
A
#
# COMPACT_ATOMS: atom_id res chain seq x y z
N LYS A 1 10.12 -7.25 -6.35
CA LYS A 1 9.60 -6.08 -7.11
C LYS A 1 9.73 -4.83 -6.25
N ALA A 2 9.83 -3.66 -6.89
CA ALA A 2 9.70 -2.36 -6.22
C ALA A 2 8.28 -2.18 -5.64
N HIS A 3 8.13 -1.25 -4.70
CA HIS A 3 6.85 -1.01 -4.04
C HIS A 3 6.69 0.46 -3.65
N PRO A 4 5.51 1.08 -3.88
CA PRO A 4 5.30 2.50 -3.60
C PRO A 4 5.03 2.79 -2.12
N TRP A 5 4.83 1.77 -1.28
CA TRP A 5 4.49 1.94 0.14
C TRP A 5 5.58 1.51 1.13
N THR A 6 6.51 0.65 0.71
CA THR A 6 7.50 0.00 1.61
C THR A 6 8.87 -0.18 0.94
N THR A 7 9.15 0.61 -0.11
CA THR A 7 10.34 0.53 -1.00
C THR A 7 10.38 -0.71 -1.89
N VAL A 8 10.24 -1.90 -1.31
CA VAL A 8 10.34 -3.21 -1.97
C VAL A 8 9.27 -4.17 -1.48
N THR A 9 8.98 -5.20 -2.27
CA THR A 9 8.27 -6.40 -1.82
C THR A 9 9.09 -7.65 -2.11
N PHE A 10 9.91 -8.04 -1.15
CA PHE A 10 10.62 -9.31 -1.14
C PHE A 10 9.88 -10.31 -0.24
N SER A 11 10.61 -11.13 0.52
CA SER A 11 10.04 -12.23 1.29
C SER A 11 9.18 -11.76 2.46
N MET A 12 9.59 -10.73 3.20
CA MET A 12 8.88 -10.27 4.39
C MET A 12 7.51 -9.70 4.06
N LYS A 13 7.41 -8.95 2.96
CA LYS A 13 6.12 -8.38 2.49
C LYS A 13 5.18 -9.45 1.95
N ASN A 14 5.67 -10.63 1.57
CA ASN A 14 4.81 -11.74 1.14
C ASN A 14 3.79 -12.14 2.22
N TYR A 15 4.07 -11.83 3.48
CA TYR A 15 3.14 -12.07 4.59
C TYR A 15 1.86 -11.23 4.51
N ILE A 16 1.88 -10.11 3.80
CA ILE A 16 0.64 -9.36 3.50
C ILE A 16 -0.23 -10.16 2.53
N GLY A 17 0.37 -10.96 1.64
CA GLY A 17 -0.32 -11.76 0.63
C GLY A 17 -0.92 -13.07 1.17
N ILE A 18 -0.36 -13.64 2.24
CA ILE A 18 -0.93 -14.83 2.91
C ILE A 18 -2.10 -14.50 3.84
N GLN A 19 -2.26 -13.21 4.17
CA GLN A 19 -3.40 -12.75 4.95
C GLN A 19 -4.69 -12.85 4.14
N ASP A 20 -5.79 -13.06 4.86
CA ASP A 20 -7.11 -12.88 4.27
C ASP A 20 -7.30 -11.45 3.75
N ASP A 21 -8.10 -11.32 2.70
CA ASP A 21 -8.42 -10.06 2.03
C ASP A 21 -9.02 -9.00 2.98
N ARG A 22 -9.69 -9.41 4.06
CA ARG A 22 -10.23 -8.51 5.09
C ARG A 22 -9.15 -8.01 6.05
N HIS A 23 -8.10 -8.81 6.27
CA HIS A 23 -7.02 -8.49 7.20
C HIS A 23 -5.88 -7.71 6.52
N ARG A 24 -5.64 -7.94 5.22
CA ARG A 24 -4.51 -7.32 4.51
C ARG A 24 -4.51 -5.79 4.55
N LEU A 25 -5.70 -5.16 4.63
CA LEU A 25 -5.86 -3.70 4.68
C LEU A 25 -5.93 -3.11 6.11
N ILE A 26 -5.95 -3.96 7.15
CA ILE A 26 -5.76 -3.48 8.54
C ILE A 26 -4.35 -2.90 8.65
N ASP A 27 -4.21 -1.73 9.26
CA ASP A 27 -2.94 -1.01 9.40
C ASP A 27 -2.20 -0.77 8.07
N HIS A 28 -2.95 -0.71 6.96
CA HIS A 28 -2.43 -0.26 5.66
C HIS A 28 -2.43 1.27 5.61
N ASP A 29 -1.69 1.87 6.54
CA ASP A 29 -1.53 3.30 6.76
C ASP A 29 -0.07 3.59 7.15
N HIS A 30 0.19 4.61 7.96
CA HIS A 30 1.54 4.93 8.42
C HIS A 30 2.21 3.78 9.20
N ARG A 31 1.43 2.79 9.66
CA ARG A 31 1.89 1.62 10.43
C ARG A 31 2.21 0.38 9.59
N LEU A 32 2.23 0.50 8.25
CA LEU A 32 2.36 -0.65 7.36
C LEU A 32 3.70 -1.38 7.54
N ASN A 33 4.81 -0.66 7.75
CA ASN A 33 6.11 -1.27 7.96
C ASN A 33 6.17 -2.04 9.29
N GLU A 34 5.58 -1.48 10.36
CA GLU A 34 5.43 -2.14 11.65
C GLU A 34 4.61 -3.42 11.50
N LYS A 35 3.52 -3.38 10.74
CA LYS A 35 2.71 -4.57 10.45
C LYS A 35 3.55 -5.66 9.76
N VAL A 36 4.35 -5.31 8.76
CA VAL A 36 5.22 -6.29 8.06
C VAL A 36 6.25 -6.88 9.03
N ALA A 37 6.83 -6.07 9.91
CA ALA A 37 7.77 -6.54 10.93
C ALA A 37 7.08 -7.40 12.01
N ASP A 38 5.87 -7.05 12.45
CA ASP A 38 5.08 -7.82 13.44
C ASP A 38 4.76 -9.23 12.94
N LEU A 39 4.55 -9.40 11.62
CA LEU A 39 4.25 -10.70 11.02
C LEU A 39 5.42 -11.69 11.06
N GLN A 40 6.66 -11.24 11.29
CA GLN A 40 7.82 -12.12 11.46
C GLN A 40 7.70 -13.09 12.64
N TYR A 41 6.90 -12.75 13.64
CA TYR A 41 6.66 -13.62 14.78
C TYR A 41 5.57 -14.67 14.53
N ILE A 42 4.81 -14.55 13.44
CA ILE A 42 3.67 -15.43 13.16
C ILE A 42 4.04 -16.51 12.14
N VAL A 43 4.85 -16.19 11.14
CA VAL A 43 5.27 -17.14 10.10
C VAL A 43 6.75 -16.97 9.83
N GLN A 44 7.44 -18.10 9.75
CA GLN A 44 8.85 -18.13 9.39
C GLN A 44 9.17 -19.26 8.42
N PRO A 45 9.10 -19.00 7.10
CA PRO A 45 9.38 -20.00 6.09
C PRO A 45 10.84 -20.45 6.15
N GLN A 46 11.06 -21.76 6.09
CA GLN A 46 12.41 -22.36 5.99
C GLN A 46 12.90 -22.44 4.54
N PHE A 47 12.04 -22.10 3.58
CA PHE A 47 12.37 -22.01 2.17
C PHE A 47 11.64 -20.81 1.56
N ILE A 48 12.41 -19.97 0.89
CA ILE A 48 11.99 -18.73 0.26
C ILE A 48 12.57 -18.77 -1.15
N ALA A 49 11.78 -18.38 -2.13
CA ALA A 49 12.25 -18.19 -3.49
C ALA A 49 11.65 -16.92 -4.08
N ILE A 50 12.45 -16.16 -4.81
CA ILE A 50 12.01 -15.11 -5.72
C ILE A 50 12.40 -15.52 -7.14
N ASP A 51 11.39 -15.56 -8.00
CA ASP A 51 11.58 -15.49 -9.45
C ASP A 51 11.80 -14.02 -9.83
N GLY A 52 13.05 -13.72 -10.16
CA GLY A 52 13.50 -12.44 -10.68
C GLY A 52 14.05 -12.57 -12.09
N ILE A 53 13.55 -13.50 -12.92
CA ILE A 53 13.93 -13.56 -14.33
C ILE A 53 13.55 -12.24 -14.99
N ILE A 54 12.30 -11.81 -14.79
CA ILE A 54 11.82 -10.46 -15.08
C ILE A 54 11.33 -9.85 -13.77
N ALA A 55 12.11 -8.94 -13.21
CA ALA A 55 11.73 -8.15 -12.06
C ALA A 55 10.76 -7.03 -12.46
N GLY A 56 9.99 -6.53 -11.49
CA GLY A 56 9.16 -5.34 -11.67
C GLY A 56 9.76 -4.16 -10.92
N GLU A 57 10.12 -3.10 -11.66
CA GLU A 57 10.62 -1.83 -11.11
C GLU A 57 9.53 -0.74 -11.08
N GLY A 58 9.77 0.32 -10.32
CA GLY A 58 8.80 1.40 -10.13
C GLY A 58 7.58 0.97 -9.32
N ARG A 59 6.43 0.82 -9.98
CA ARG A 59 5.12 0.63 -9.34
C ARG A 59 4.80 -0.85 -9.11
N MET A 60 3.89 -1.12 -8.18
CA MET A 60 3.47 -2.47 -7.84
C MET A 60 2.39 -3.03 -8.78
N LEU A 61 1.37 -2.25 -9.12
CA LEU A 61 0.25 -2.71 -9.96
C LEU A 61 0.55 -2.50 -11.45
N THR A 62 1.40 -1.54 -11.75
CA THR A 62 1.88 -1.21 -13.10
C THR A 62 3.41 -1.26 -13.19
N PRO A 63 4.04 -2.40 -12.85
CA PRO A 63 5.49 -2.51 -12.84
C PRO A 63 6.07 -2.33 -14.24
N ILE A 64 7.24 -1.70 -14.32
CA ILE A 64 8.05 -1.69 -15.53
C ILE A 64 8.89 -2.99 -15.53
N PRO A 65 8.83 -3.81 -16.58
CA PRO A 65 9.64 -5.02 -16.66
C PRO A 65 11.14 -4.70 -16.67
N PHE A 66 11.90 -5.39 -15.84
CA PHE A 66 13.35 -5.27 -15.71
C PHE A 66 13.98 -6.67 -15.83
N ASP A 67 14.89 -6.85 -16.79
CA ASP A 67 15.50 -8.14 -17.13
C ASP A 67 16.65 -8.49 -16.17
N LEU A 68 16.29 -8.91 -14.95
CA LEU A 68 17.24 -9.19 -13.87
C LEU A 68 17.90 -10.57 -14.01
N LYS A 69 17.20 -11.55 -14.61
CA LYS A 69 17.71 -12.92 -14.87
C LYS A 69 18.24 -13.64 -13.62
N LEU A 70 17.59 -13.49 -12.47
CA LEU A 70 18.00 -14.15 -11.23
C LEU A 70 16.87 -15.01 -10.65
N MET A 71 17.25 -16.17 -10.12
CA MET A 71 16.45 -16.95 -9.19
C MET A 71 17.16 -16.87 -7.84
N ILE A 72 16.51 -16.30 -6.83
CA ILE A 72 17.11 -16.11 -5.50
C ILE A 72 16.38 -17.02 -4.54
N MET A 73 17.12 -17.85 -3.80
CA MET A 73 16.57 -18.78 -2.82
C MET A 73 17.27 -18.62 -1.47
N GLY A 74 16.55 -18.89 -0.38
CA GLY A 74 17.13 -18.85 0.97
C GLY A 74 16.17 -19.36 2.04
N ASN A 75 16.61 -19.26 3.30
CA ASN A 75 15.95 -19.90 4.45
C ASN A 75 15.79 -18.97 5.66
N ASN A 76 16.14 -17.69 5.52
CA ASN A 76 15.99 -16.66 6.54
C ASN A 76 15.54 -15.37 5.86
N GLN A 77 14.37 -14.86 6.25
CA GLN A 77 13.64 -13.81 5.53
C GLN A 77 14.32 -12.45 5.61
N VAL A 78 14.86 -12.10 6.77
CA VAL A 78 15.56 -10.83 6.96
C VAL A 78 16.91 -10.85 6.24
N ALA A 79 17.66 -11.96 6.32
CA ALA A 79 18.89 -12.13 5.56
C ALA A 79 18.63 -12.15 4.04
N PHE A 80 17.58 -12.84 3.62
CA PHE A 80 17.16 -12.92 2.22
C PHE A 80 16.80 -11.54 1.67
N ASP A 81 15.96 -10.79 2.37
CA ASP A 81 15.57 -9.43 1.95
C ASP A 81 16.77 -8.48 1.99
N ALA A 82 17.71 -8.67 2.93
CA ALA A 82 18.95 -7.90 2.97
C ALA A 82 19.86 -8.15 1.76
N VAL A 83 20.07 -9.42 1.37
CA VAL A 83 20.79 -9.76 0.14
C VAL A 83 20.10 -9.19 -1.09
N CYS A 84 18.76 -9.29 -1.18
CA CYS A 84 18.01 -8.69 -2.27
C CYS A 84 18.17 -7.16 -2.33
N CYS A 85 18.19 -6.47 -1.18
CA CYS A 85 18.47 -5.03 -1.13
C CYS A 85 19.88 -4.72 -1.66
N HIS A 86 20.90 -5.48 -1.22
CA HIS A 86 22.26 -5.30 -1.72
C HIS A 86 22.40 -5.55 -3.22
N ILE A 87 21.68 -6.53 -3.78
CA ILE A 87 21.64 -6.79 -5.22
C ILE A 87 21.16 -5.55 -5.97
N ILE A 88 20.06 -4.92 -5.53
CA ILE A 88 19.51 -3.73 -6.21
C ILE A 88 20.11 -2.39 -5.73
N GLY A 89 21.20 -2.42 -4.96
CA GLY A 89 21.89 -1.21 -4.52
C GLY A 89 21.16 -0.39 -3.44
N ILE A 90 20.29 -1.02 -2.65
CA ILE A 90 19.59 -0.39 -1.51
C ILE A 90 20.24 -0.84 -0.21
N ASP A 91 20.42 0.09 0.74
CA ASP A 91 20.79 -0.26 2.11
C ASP A 91 19.61 -0.98 2.80
N PRO A 92 19.76 -2.25 3.24
CA PRO A 92 18.68 -2.95 3.93
C PRO A 92 18.16 -2.21 5.17
N LEU A 93 19.00 -1.45 5.87
CA LEU A 93 18.58 -0.69 7.05
C LEU A 93 17.80 0.58 6.70
N SER A 94 17.83 1.05 5.45
CA SER A 94 16.95 2.13 5.00
C SER A 94 15.53 1.65 4.66
N VAL A 95 15.28 0.33 4.69
CA VAL A 95 13.95 -0.25 4.50
C VAL A 95 13.34 -0.55 5.87
N ASP A 96 12.37 0.25 6.27
CA ASP A 96 11.84 0.28 7.64
C ASP A 96 11.45 -1.09 8.20
N HIS A 97 10.70 -1.91 7.46
CA HIS A 97 10.30 -3.21 7.97
C HIS A 97 11.46 -4.19 8.14
N ILE A 98 12.52 -4.10 7.32
CA ILE A 98 13.74 -4.91 7.47
C ILE A 98 14.51 -4.44 8.70
N ARG A 99 14.74 -3.12 8.83
CA ARG A 99 15.39 -2.51 10.00
C ARG A 99 14.65 -2.86 11.30
N MET A 100 13.33 -2.63 11.36
CA MET A 100 12.52 -2.92 12.54
C MET A 100 12.57 -4.40 12.92
N ALA A 101 12.52 -5.33 11.94
CA ALA A 101 12.66 -6.74 12.23
C ALA A 101 14.07 -7.07 12.77
N HIS A 102 15.11 -6.46 12.20
CA HIS A 102 16.47 -6.64 12.66
C HIS A 102 16.70 -6.13 14.09
N GLU A 103 16.24 -4.92 14.40
CA GLU A 103 16.28 -4.33 15.75
C GLU A 103 15.57 -5.18 16.80
N ARG A 104 14.53 -5.92 16.37
CA ARG A 104 13.78 -6.87 17.21
C ARG A 104 14.46 -8.23 17.36
N GLY A 105 15.62 -8.46 16.73
CA GLY A 105 16.39 -9.69 16.87
C GLY A 105 16.22 -10.72 15.76
N PHE A 106 15.45 -10.42 14.70
CA PHE A 106 15.46 -11.24 13.48
C PHE A 106 16.69 -10.91 12.62
N GLY A 107 17.05 -11.78 11.69
CA GLY A 107 18.24 -11.57 10.85
C GLY A 107 19.19 -12.74 10.83
N PRO A 108 20.41 -12.52 10.30
CA PRO A 108 21.15 -11.24 10.23
C PRO A 108 20.80 -10.34 9.03
N VAL A 109 21.29 -9.08 9.03
CA VAL A 109 21.29 -8.17 7.85
C VAL A 109 22.68 -7.96 7.26
N ASP A 110 23.74 -8.20 8.04
CA ASP A 110 25.13 -8.02 7.61
C ASP A 110 25.59 -9.22 6.76
N LEU A 111 26.05 -8.95 5.53
CA LEU A 111 26.52 -9.96 4.58
C LEU A 111 27.61 -10.87 5.16
N LYS A 112 28.42 -10.40 6.13
CA LYS A 112 29.46 -11.25 6.75
C LYS A 112 28.87 -12.44 7.55
N HIS A 113 27.58 -12.38 7.87
CA HIS A 113 26.85 -13.40 8.59
C HIS A 113 25.88 -14.17 7.68
N ILE A 114 25.93 -13.95 6.37
CA ILE A 114 25.05 -14.57 5.39
C ILE A 114 25.91 -15.36 4.41
N ASP A 115 25.68 -16.68 4.34
CA ASP A 115 26.32 -17.53 3.34
C ASP A 115 25.59 -17.38 2.00
N VAL A 116 26.25 -16.71 1.05
CA VAL A 116 25.72 -16.49 -0.30
C VAL A 116 26.46 -17.41 -1.26
N VAL A 117 25.74 -18.44 -1.73
CA VAL A 117 26.24 -19.44 -2.68
C VAL A 117 25.35 -19.48 -3.92
N GLY A 118 25.91 -19.88 -5.05
CA GLY A 118 25.18 -19.99 -6.31
C GLY A 118 26.12 -20.05 -7.52
N ASP A 119 25.52 -20.16 -8.69
CA ASP A 119 26.20 -20.07 -9.99
C ASP A 119 26.45 -18.61 -10.42
N VAL A 120 25.73 -17.66 -9.82
CA VAL A 120 25.91 -16.21 -10.00
C VAL A 120 26.48 -15.60 -8.71
N SER A 121 27.60 -14.89 -8.82
CA SER A 121 28.19 -14.19 -7.67
C SER A 121 27.35 -12.98 -7.24
N LEU A 122 27.50 -12.51 -5.99
CA LEU A 122 26.80 -11.31 -5.52
C LEU A 122 27.16 -10.06 -6.34
N GLU A 123 28.41 -9.92 -6.76
CA GLU A 123 28.85 -8.78 -7.58
C GLU A 123 28.23 -8.84 -8.99
N GLU A 124 28.21 -10.02 -9.62
CA GLU A 124 27.52 -10.19 -10.91
C GLU A 124 26.01 -9.93 -10.78
N ALA A 125 25.38 -10.35 -9.67
CA ALA A 125 23.98 -10.04 -9.41
C ALA A 125 23.72 -8.52 -9.29
N LYS A 126 24.63 -7.77 -8.66
CA LYS A 126 24.58 -6.30 -8.60
C LYS A 126 24.75 -5.66 -9.96
N GLU A 127 25.68 -6.16 -10.78
CA GLU A 127 25.87 -5.69 -12.16
C GLU A 127 24.60 -5.90 -12.99
N ARG A 128 23.94 -7.06 -12.88
CA ARG A 128 22.66 -7.34 -13.55
C ARG A 128 21.54 -6.42 -13.08
N ALA A 129 21.55 -6.04 -11.80
CA ALA A 129 20.57 -5.14 -11.21
C ALA A 129 20.90 -3.66 -11.38
N ALA A 130 22.01 -3.31 -12.05
CA ALA A 130 22.42 -1.94 -12.23
C ALA A 130 21.32 -1.12 -12.91
N GLY A 131 20.95 0.00 -12.29
CA GLY A 131 19.88 0.88 -12.77
C GLY A 131 18.46 0.47 -12.36
N PHE A 132 18.28 -0.58 -11.56
CA PHE A 132 16.97 -0.94 -11.01
C PHE A 132 16.38 0.21 -10.18
N ARG A 133 15.15 0.62 -10.48
CA ARG A 133 14.50 1.75 -9.78
C ARG A 133 13.48 1.29 -8.74
N SER A 134 13.65 1.75 -7.50
CA SER A 134 12.59 1.66 -6.49
C SER A 134 11.41 2.61 -6.82
N GLY A 135 10.26 2.37 -6.21
CA GLY A 135 9.03 3.15 -6.44
C GLY A 135 8.66 4.12 -5.33
N LEU A 136 9.52 4.29 -4.33
CA LEU A 136 9.21 5.12 -3.16
C LEU A 136 9.52 6.59 -3.47
N ILE A 137 8.48 7.34 -3.82
CA ILE A 137 8.57 8.76 -4.18
C ILE A 137 7.49 9.47 -3.36
N ARG A 138 7.79 10.66 -2.81
CA ARG A 138 6.76 11.47 -2.18
C ARG A 138 5.76 11.93 -3.23
N VAL A 139 4.48 11.85 -2.90
CA VAL A 139 3.39 12.23 -3.81
C VAL A 139 3.53 13.65 -4.37
N GLU A 140 4.06 14.60 -3.59
CA GLU A 140 4.32 15.96 -4.05
C GLU A 140 5.36 15.98 -5.18
N ASP A 141 6.45 15.23 -5.02
CA ASP A 141 7.50 15.08 -6.02
C ASP A 141 7.02 14.30 -7.25
N TYR A 142 6.18 13.28 -7.02
CA TYR A 142 5.65 12.43 -8.06
C TYR A 142 4.80 13.18 -9.09
N PHE A 143 4.02 14.15 -8.63
CA PHE A 143 3.12 14.93 -9.48
C PHE A 143 3.71 16.26 -9.96
N GLN A 144 5.00 16.54 -9.69
CA GLN A 144 5.66 17.73 -10.21
C GLN A 144 5.53 17.82 -11.74
N GLY A 145 5.13 19.00 -12.22
CA GLY A 145 4.94 19.25 -13.66
C GLY A 145 3.66 18.67 -14.26
N THR A 146 2.76 18.11 -13.44
CA THR A 146 1.44 17.64 -13.88
C THR A 146 0.34 18.63 -13.46
N ASN A 147 -0.90 18.39 -13.90
CA ASN A 147 -2.08 19.15 -13.46
C ASN A 147 -2.61 18.69 -12.09
N ILE A 148 -1.95 17.74 -11.43
CA ILE A 148 -2.29 17.32 -10.08
C ILE A 148 -1.29 17.99 -9.12
N HIS A 149 -1.79 18.73 -8.15
CA HIS A 149 -1.00 19.39 -7.12
C HIS A 149 -1.24 18.67 -5.80
N ALA A 150 -0.25 17.95 -5.29
CA ALA A 150 -0.39 17.19 -4.06
C ALA A 150 0.17 17.95 -2.86
N TYR A 151 -0.51 17.81 -1.71
CA TYR A 151 -0.16 18.45 -0.45
C TYR A 151 -0.26 17.38 0.65
N SER A 152 0.84 17.09 1.35
CA SER A 152 0.81 16.12 2.45
C SER A 152 1.27 16.74 3.75
N GLY A 153 0.46 16.52 4.78
CA GLY A 153 0.86 16.74 6.16
C GLY A 153 1.02 15.43 6.94
N PRO A 154 1.47 15.51 8.20
CA PRO A 154 1.65 14.33 9.04
C PRO A 154 0.34 13.54 9.23
N PRO A 155 0.40 12.20 9.25
CA PRO A 155 -0.72 11.38 9.69
C PRO A 155 -0.95 11.52 11.21
N PRO A 156 -2.12 11.12 11.72
CA PRO A 156 -2.42 11.06 13.15
C PRO A 156 -1.55 9.97 13.77
N SER A 157 -0.39 10.39 14.26
CA SER A 157 0.63 9.57 14.92
C SER A 157 1.13 10.31 16.16
N ASP A 158 1.79 9.60 17.08
CA ASP A 158 2.40 10.18 18.29
C ASP A 158 3.67 11.01 17.99
N GLY A 159 3.71 11.69 16.83
CA GLY A 159 4.87 12.44 16.33
C GLY A 159 5.95 11.60 15.64
N GLY A 160 5.73 10.28 15.49
CA GLY A 160 6.71 9.36 14.90
C GLY A 160 6.76 9.33 13.38
N HIS A 161 5.75 9.90 12.70
CA HIS A 161 5.67 9.89 11.23
C HIS A 161 5.30 11.27 10.69
N ASP A 162 6.08 11.76 9.73
CA ASP A 162 5.84 13.00 8.98
C ASP A 162 4.99 12.75 7.71
N TYR A 163 4.89 11.49 7.28
CA TYR A 163 4.23 11.09 6.04
C TYR A 163 3.60 9.68 6.14
N CYS A 164 2.47 9.50 5.47
CA CYS A 164 1.75 8.22 5.47
C CYS A 164 2.18 7.32 4.30
N TRP A 165 3.42 6.80 4.37
CA TRP A 165 4.00 5.98 3.30
C TRP A 165 3.16 4.77 2.93
N GLY A 166 2.51 4.12 3.90
CA GLY A 166 1.66 2.95 3.67
C GLY A 166 0.21 3.26 3.29
N GLY A 167 -0.18 4.53 3.12
CA GLY A 167 -1.58 4.91 2.99
C GLY A 167 -2.04 5.38 1.61
N CYS A 168 -2.88 6.41 1.62
CA CYS A 168 -3.51 7.01 0.45
C CYS A 168 -2.54 7.56 -0.61
N PRO A 169 -1.39 8.18 -0.26
CA PRO A 169 -0.52 8.75 -1.29
C PRO A 169 -0.01 7.70 -2.30
N GLY A 170 0.55 6.58 -1.83
CA GLY A 170 0.93 5.48 -2.70
C GLY A 170 -0.25 4.86 -3.47
N ALA A 171 -1.47 4.89 -2.91
CA ALA A 171 -2.67 4.44 -3.60
C ALA A 171 -3.10 5.37 -4.75
N LEU A 172 -2.90 6.68 -4.59
CA LEU A 172 -3.11 7.66 -5.65
C LEU A 172 -2.09 7.47 -6.77
N GLU A 173 -0.82 7.26 -6.43
CA GLU A 173 0.25 7.05 -7.41
C GLU A 173 0.01 5.79 -8.27
N GLU A 174 -0.45 4.70 -7.66
CA GLU A 174 -0.86 3.50 -8.42
C GLU A 174 -2.11 3.75 -9.28
N ALA A 175 -3.08 4.52 -8.76
CA ALA A 175 -4.31 4.79 -9.49
C ALA A 175 -4.08 5.62 -10.77
N ILE A 176 -3.23 6.64 -10.70
CA ILE A 176 -2.92 7.45 -11.88
C ILE A 176 -2.14 6.67 -12.93
N GLU A 177 -1.24 5.77 -12.52
CA GLU A 177 -0.47 4.93 -13.46
C GLU A 177 -1.34 3.91 -14.18
N ILE A 178 -2.29 3.29 -13.47
CA ILE A 178 -3.32 2.44 -14.11
C ILE A 178 -4.04 3.24 -15.19
N LEU A 179 -4.40 4.49 -14.89
CA LEU A 179 -5.11 5.35 -15.85
C LEU A 179 -4.23 5.79 -17.02
N ARG A 180 -2.94 6.11 -16.81
CA ARG A 180 -2.00 6.46 -17.88
C ARG A 180 -1.80 5.31 -18.87
N ILE A 181 -1.74 4.07 -18.39
CA ILE A 181 -1.68 2.88 -19.25
C ILE A 181 -3.00 2.68 -20.01
N PHE A 182 -4.13 2.91 -19.35
CA PHE A 182 -5.46 2.63 -19.91
C PHE A 182 -5.98 3.73 -20.86
N ASP A 183 -5.67 4.98 -20.57
CA ASP A 183 -6.03 6.19 -21.32
C ASP A 183 -4.78 7.07 -21.45
N SER A 184 -4.08 6.96 -22.57
CA SER A 184 -2.83 7.70 -22.83
C SER A 184 -2.98 9.22 -22.80
N ALA A 185 -4.20 9.75 -22.87
CA ALA A 185 -4.49 11.18 -22.75
C ALA A 185 -4.77 11.62 -21.30
N THR A 186 -4.49 10.75 -20.30
CA THR A 186 -4.78 11.01 -18.88
C THR A 186 -4.24 12.36 -18.41
N ASP A 187 -2.95 12.62 -18.59
CA ASP A 187 -2.35 13.86 -18.09
C ASP A 187 -2.90 15.12 -18.78
N THR A 188 -3.18 15.04 -20.09
CA THR A 188 -3.78 16.16 -20.84
C THR A 188 -5.24 16.42 -20.46
N LYS A 189 -6.00 15.36 -20.12
CA LYS A 189 -7.42 15.45 -19.77
C LYS A 189 -7.65 15.86 -18.31
N MET A 190 -6.70 15.58 -17.43
CA MET A 190 -6.82 15.95 -16.02
C MET A 190 -6.85 17.48 -15.89
N PRO A 191 -7.90 18.07 -15.30
CA PRO A 191 -7.90 19.48 -14.98
C PRO A 191 -6.96 19.77 -13.78
N PRO A 192 -6.56 21.02 -13.57
CA PRO A 192 -5.90 21.44 -12.33
C PRO A 192 -6.69 20.92 -11.11
N THR A 193 -6.03 20.05 -10.34
CA THR A 193 -6.64 19.32 -9.23
C THR A 193 -5.70 19.32 -8.03
N HIS A 194 -6.15 19.85 -6.91
CA HIS A 194 -5.39 19.89 -5.66
C HIS A 194 -5.78 18.70 -4.80
N ILE A 195 -4.84 17.89 -4.35
CA ILE A 195 -5.10 16.70 -3.54
C ILE A 195 -4.37 16.82 -2.21
N VAL A 196 -5.12 16.73 -1.11
CA VAL A 196 -4.62 16.99 0.24
C VAL A 196 -4.72 15.74 1.11
N PHE A 197 -3.64 15.41 1.80
CA PHE A 197 -3.50 14.27 2.72
C PHE A 197 -3.04 14.72 4.11
N GLY A 198 -3.50 14.01 5.15
CA GLY A 198 -3.07 14.23 6.53
C GLY A 198 -3.44 15.62 7.07
N LYS A 199 -2.79 16.04 8.16
CA LYS A 199 -3.01 17.37 8.74
C LYS A 199 -2.17 18.41 8.00
N TYR A 200 -2.79 19.16 7.09
CA TYR A 200 -2.09 20.16 6.31
C TYR A 200 -2.33 21.57 6.88
N ASP A 201 -1.25 22.20 7.34
CA ASP A 201 -1.28 23.57 7.92
C ASP A 201 -0.77 24.64 6.92
N GLY A 202 -0.43 24.23 5.68
CA GLY A 202 0.12 25.10 4.64
C GLY A 202 -0.95 25.77 3.77
N ARG A 203 -0.51 26.58 2.80
CA ARG A 203 -1.40 27.23 1.82
C ARG A 203 -1.72 26.28 0.66
N ILE A 204 -2.99 26.21 0.28
CA ILE A 204 -3.44 25.50 -0.93
C ILE A 204 -3.65 26.55 -2.03
N ASP A 205 -2.79 26.53 -3.04
CA ASP A 205 -2.77 27.49 -4.15
C ASP A 205 -3.79 27.14 -5.24
N ALA A 206 -5.04 26.89 -4.86
CA ALA A 206 -6.14 26.64 -5.79
C ALA A 206 -6.78 27.96 -6.25
N ASN A 207 -6.94 28.12 -7.57
CA ASN A 207 -7.69 29.23 -8.16
C ASN A 207 -9.21 28.98 -8.06
N PRO A 208 -10.04 30.04 -8.15
CA PRO A 208 -11.49 29.87 -8.23
C PRO A 208 -11.92 28.91 -9.37
N GLY A 209 -12.68 27.87 -9.04
CA GLY A 209 -13.13 26.83 -9.99
C GLY A 209 -12.20 25.62 -10.12
N GLU A 210 -11.01 25.63 -9.50
CA GLU A 210 -10.12 24.46 -9.44
C GLU A 210 -10.55 23.53 -8.31
N THR A 211 -10.52 22.21 -8.58
CA THR A 211 -11.02 21.23 -7.62
C THR A 211 -9.99 20.91 -6.55
N VAL A 212 -10.41 20.91 -5.29
CA VAL A 212 -9.63 20.47 -4.13
C VAL A 212 -10.23 19.21 -3.53
N VAL A 213 -9.43 18.15 -3.39
CA VAL A 213 -9.85 16.84 -2.89
C VAL A 213 -9.07 16.49 -1.63
N PHE A 214 -9.77 16.43 -0.50
CA PHE A 214 -9.24 15.91 0.75
C PHE A 214 -9.41 14.40 0.80
N ILE A 215 -8.30 13.67 0.92
CA ILE A 215 -8.31 12.21 0.87
C ILE A 215 -7.88 11.62 2.22
N GLY A 216 -8.77 10.81 2.77
CA GLY A 216 -8.55 10.04 3.97
C GLY A 216 -9.28 10.59 5.19
N ASP A 217 -9.51 9.71 6.15
CA ASP A 217 -10.14 10.11 7.43
C ASP A 217 -9.21 11.02 8.24
N CYS A 218 -7.89 10.87 8.06
CA CYS A 218 -6.87 11.73 8.67
C CYS A 218 -6.73 13.13 8.04
N ALA A 219 -7.36 13.39 6.89
CA ALA A 219 -7.26 14.70 6.26
C ALA A 219 -7.85 15.77 7.19
N GLN A 220 -7.06 16.80 7.47
CA GLN A 220 -7.44 17.92 8.33
C GLN A 220 -6.88 19.22 7.75
N PHE A 221 -7.70 20.26 7.74
CA PHE A 221 -7.34 21.58 7.23
C PHE A 221 -8.26 22.63 7.86
N ASP A 222 -7.70 23.78 8.22
CA ASP A 222 -8.45 24.96 8.66
C ASP A 222 -7.77 26.18 8.05
N GLY A 223 -8.44 26.78 7.07
CA GLY A 223 -7.88 27.90 6.34
C GLY A 223 -8.73 28.32 5.15
N ARG A 224 -8.16 29.22 4.34
CA ARG A 224 -8.84 29.78 3.19
C ARG A 224 -8.36 29.14 1.90
N ILE A 225 -9.30 28.70 1.06
CA ILE A 225 -9.05 28.15 -0.27
C ILE A 225 -9.76 29.05 -1.28
N ALA A 226 -8.98 29.62 -2.22
CA ALA A 226 -9.44 30.72 -3.06
C ALA A 226 -10.09 31.84 -2.21
N GLU A 227 -11.41 32.02 -2.34
CA GLU A 227 -12.16 33.05 -1.59
C GLU A 227 -12.97 32.50 -0.41
N GLN A 228 -12.93 31.19 -0.15
CA GLN A 228 -13.81 30.50 0.80
C GLN A 228 -13.04 30.00 2.03
N ASP A 229 -13.61 30.19 3.22
CA ASP A 229 -13.12 29.56 4.44
C ASP A 229 -13.55 28.09 4.45
N VAL A 230 -12.58 27.19 4.58
CA VAL A 230 -12.78 25.74 4.49
C VAL A 230 -12.22 25.09 5.75
N VAL A 231 -13.08 24.35 6.44
CA VAL A 231 -12.72 23.56 7.62
C VAL A 231 -12.97 22.08 7.31
N ILE A 232 -11.92 21.28 7.43
CA ILE A 232 -11.94 19.82 7.27
C ILE A 232 -11.51 19.21 8.60
N GLU A 233 -12.45 18.57 9.28
CA GLU A 233 -12.20 17.93 10.58
C GLU A 233 -11.48 16.58 10.43
N ASN A 234 -10.62 16.24 11.38
CA ASN A 234 -10.03 14.90 11.44
C ASN A 234 -11.10 13.88 11.86
N LEU A 235 -11.33 12.86 11.03
CA LEU A 235 -12.27 11.77 11.28
C LEU A 235 -11.56 10.45 11.64
N TYR A 236 -10.23 10.48 11.77
CA TYR A 236 -9.45 9.29 12.10
C TYR A 236 -9.86 8.72 13.45
N VAL A 237 -10.04 7.40 13.46
CA VAL A 237 -10.29 6.63 14.68
C VAL A 237 -9.08 5.76 14.92
N ASP A 238 -8.56 5.76 16.16
CA ASP A 238 -7.45 4.89 16.54
C ASP A 238 -7.78 3.42 16.22
N ARG A 239 -6.91 2.82 15.41
CA ARG A 239 -7.07 1.48 14.87
C ARG A 239 -6.36 0.43 15.70
N SER A 240 -5.62 0.80 16.75
CA SER A 240 -4.93 -0.11 17.67
C SER A 240 -5.86 -1.17 18.28
N ARG A 241 -7.15 -0.85 18.40
CA ARG A 241 -8.20 -1.72 18.96
C ARG A 241 -9.02 -2.47 17.91
N HIS A 242 -8.68 -2.37 16.62
CA HIS A 242 -9.38 -3.13 15.59
C HIS A 242 -9.19 -4.63 15.84
N ASP A 243 -10.29 -5.33 16.08
CA ASP A 243 -10.29 -6.79 16.14
C ASP A 243 -10.24 -7.37 14.72
N PRO A 244 -9.15 -8.05 14.32
CA PRO A 244 -9.08 -8.71 13.02
C PRO A 244 -10.22 -9.70 12.79
N LEU A 245 -10.72 -10.37 13.84
CA LEU A 245 -11.81 -11.35 13.73
C LEU A 245 -13.13 -10.71 13.26
N GLN A 246 -13.31 -9.42 13.52
CA GLN A 246 -14.48 -8.63 13.12
C GLN A 246 -14.27 -7.84 11.83
N ALA A 247 -13.11 -7.97 11.19
CA ALA A 247 -12.82 -7.28 9.94
C ALA A 247 -13.86 -7.62 8.86
N LYS A 248 -14.34 -6.59 8.16
CA LYS A 248 -15.34 -6.72 7.09
C LYS A 248 -14.68 -6.43 5.75
N GLY A 249 -14.98 -7.28 4.77
CA GLY A 249 -14.56 -7.03 3.38
C GLY A 249 -15.35 -5.87 2.78
N THR A 250 -14.73 -5.14 1.87
CA THR A 250 -15.41 -4.07 1.10
C THR A 250 -16.08 -4.63 -0.15
N ASP A 251 -17.15 -3.98 -0.62
CA ASP A 251 -17.82 -4.32 -1.88
C ASP A 251 -17.45 -3.33 -2.99
N ILE A 252 -17.03 -3.84 -4.15
CA ILE A 252 -16.58 -3.00 -5.25
C ILE A 252 -17.73 -2.18 -5.87
N PHE A 253 -18.93 -2.76 -6.02
CA PHE A 253 -20.07 -2.05 -6.57
C PHE A 253 -20.60 -1.00 -5.59
N ALA A 254 -20.57 -1.31 -4.29
CA ALA A 254 -20.86 -0.31 -3.26
C ALA A 254 -19.85 0.85 -3.29
N LYS A 255 -18.55 0.57 -3.48
CA LYS A 255 -17.52 1.60 -3.65
C LYS A 255 -17.76 2.44 -4.91
N MET A 256 -18.05 1.81 -6.04
CA MET A 256 -18.39 2.50 -7.30
C MET A 256 -19.59 3.43 -7.13
N LEU A 257 -20.64 2.97 -6.47
CA LEU A 257 -21.82 3.78 -6.19
C LEU A 257 -21.48 4.94 -5.25
N LYS A 258 -20.78 4.67 -4.13
CA LYS A 258 -20.37 5.68 -3.14
C LYS A 258 -19.56 6.79 -3.80
N VAL A 259 -18.47 6.46 -4.49
CA VAL A 259 -17.63 7.45 -5.17
C VAL A 259 -18.43 8.19 -6.25
N GLY A 260 -19.27 7.49 -7.01
CA GLY A 260 -20.15 8.13 -7.99
C GLY A 260 -21.10 9.17 -7.38
N ILE A 261 -21.63 8.91 -6.18
CA ILE A 261 -22.46 9.85 -5.43
C ILE A 261 -21.61 11.02 -4.94
N ASP A 262 -20.48 10.74 -4.27
CA ASP A 262 -19.56 11.77 -3.74
C ASP A 262 -19.12 12.73 -4.85
N MET A 263 -18.77 12.20 -6.03
CA MET A 263 -18.36 13.00 -7.19
C MET A 263 -19.51 13.80 -7.82
N ARG A 264 -20.75 13.28 -7.78
CA ARG A 264 -21.93 14.03 -8.26
C ARG A 264 -22.30 15.15 -7.30
N GLN A 265 -22.25 14.90 -6.01
CA GLN A 265 -22.49 15.91 -4.98
C GLN A 265 -21.46 17.02 -5.03
N ALA A 266 -20.17 16.68 -5.22
CA ALA A 266 -19.11 17.65 -5.44
C ALA A 266 -19.40 18.61 -6.61
N LYS A 267 -19.89 18.10 -7.75
CA LYS A 267 -20.28 18.93 -8.91
C LYS A 267 -21.41 19.91 -8.60
N VAL A 268 -22.19 19.68 -7.54
CA VAL A 268 -23.32 20.52 -7.11
C VAL A 268 -22.93 21.45 -5.95
N ALA A 269 -22.04 20.99 -5.05
CA ALA A 269 -21.80 21.60 -3.74
C ALA A 269 -20.52 22.46 -3.62
N LYS A 270 -19.90 22.84 -4.76
CA LYS A 270 -18.62 23.60 -4.89
C LYS A 270 -17.36 22.72 -4.91
N ASP A 271 -16.24 23.35 -5.29
CA ASP A 271 -14.96 22.76 -5.70
C ASP A 271 -14.21 21.93 -4.65
N VAL A 272 -14.75 21.77 -3.43
CA VAL A 272 -14.10 21.02 -2.34
C VAL A 272 -14.78 19.67 -2.14
N ILE A 273 -13.97 18.60 -2.21
CA ILE A 273 -14.40 17.20 -2.15
C ILE A 273 -13.71 16.51 -0.99
N ARG A 274 -14.40 15.60 -0.30
CA ARG A 274 -13.77 14.70 0.68
C ARG A 274 -14.02 13.23 0.35
N LEU A 275 -12.95 12.47 0.20
CA LEU A 275 -12.98 11.01 0.10
C LEU A 275 -12.62 10.37 1.45
N LYS A 276 -13.58 9.69 2.06
CA LYS A 276 -13.43 9.05 3.39
C LYS A 276 -12.89 7.63 3.29
N GLY A 277 -11.97 7.28 4.20
CA GLY A 277 -11.35 5.97 4.34
C GLY A 277 -9.94 6.02 4.94
N CYS A 278 -9.49 4.89 5.50
CA CYS A 278 -8.12 4.73 6.01
C CYS A 278 -7.59 3.31 5.69
N PRO A 279 -6.91 3.11 4.54
CA PRO A 279 -6.72 4.07 3.46
C PRO A 279 -7.97 4.16 2.54
N VAL A 280 -8.07 5.25 1.77
CA VAL A 280 -8.93 5.27 0.58
C VAL A 280 -8.30 4.35 -0.47
N SER A 281 -9.08 3.42 -1.04
CA SER A 281 -8.50 2.37 -1.88
C SER A 281 -8.08 2.86 -3.27
N VAL A 282 -7.15 2.15 -3.94
CA VAL A 282 -6.76 2.42 -5.34
C VAL A 282 -7.99 2.50 -6.25
N ALA A 283 -8.95 1.60 -6.07
CA ALA A 283 -10.22 1.60 -6.81
C ALA A 283 -10.99 2.93 -6.66
N GLU A 284 -11.09 3.46 -5.44
CA GLU A 284 -11.77 4.72 -5.17
C GLU A 284 -11.03 5.91 -5.81
N HIS A 285 -9.70 5.90 -5.79
CA HIS A 285 -8.87 6.90 -6.48
C HIS A 285 -9.06 6.84 -8.00
N VAL A 286 -9.03 5.64 -8.61
CA VAL A 286 -9.29 5.46 -10.05
C VAL A 286 -10.64 6.05 -10.42
N LEU A 287 -11.69 5.73 -9.67
CA LEU A 287 -13.05 6.23 -9.93
C LEU A 287 -13.16 7.75 -9.77
N ALA A 288 -12.49 8.33 -8.78
CA ALA A 288 -12.46 9.78 -8.57
C ALA A 288 -11.74 10.48 -9.73
N LEU A 289 -10.54 10.04 -10.10
CA LEU A 289 -9.76 10.60 -11.21
C LEU A 289 -10.50 10.46 -12.56
N VAL A 290 -11.15 9.32 -12.81
CA VAL A 290 -12.03 9.13 -13.98
C VAL A 290 -13.13 10.18 -14.04
N SER A 291 -13.76 10.49 -12.91
CA SER A 291 -14.83 11.48 -12.84
C SER A 291 -14.33 12.92 -13.04
N LEU A 292 -13.16 13.24 -12.48
CA LEU A 292 -12.52 14.55 -12.56
C LEU A 292 -12.00 14.83 -13.98
N GLY A 293 -11.20 13.93 -14.54
CA GLY A 293 -10.60 14.07 -15.88
C GLY A 293 -11.49 13.61 -17.03
N LYS A 294 -12.71 13.10 -16.77
CA LYS A 294 -13.56 12.44 -17.78
C LYS A 294 -12.79 11.35 -18.55
N LEU A 295 -11.97 10.60 -17.83
CA LEU A 295 -11.08 9.58 -18.40
C LEU A 295 -11.88 8.33 -18.79
N LYS A 296 -11.29 7.46 -19.61
CA LYS A 296 -11.84 6.12 -19.82
C LYS A 296 -11.85 5.35 -18.50
N ASN A 297 -12.95 4.65 -18.20
CA ASN A 297 -13.12 3.91 -16.96
C ASN A 297 -12.74 2.42 -17.15
N PRO A 298 -11.66 1.91 -16.51
CA PRO A 298 -11.27 0.50 -16.64
C PRO A 298 -12.34 -0.49 -16.18
N TYR A 299 -13.21 -0.11 -15.23
CA TYR A 299 -14.27 -0.99 -14.72
C TYR A 299 -15.41 -1.21 -15.72
N TYR A 300 -15.56 -0.33 -16.73
CA TYR A 300 -16.58 -0.45 -17.76
C TYR A 300 -16.02 -0.92 -19.09
N GLU A 301 -14.75 -1.32 -19.14
CA GLU A 301 -14.12 -1.83 -20.34
C GLU A 301 -14.75 -3.16 -20.76
N PRO A 302 -15.36 -3.28 -21.95
CA PRO A 302 -16.13 -4.46 -22.33
C PRO A 302 -15.33 -5.78 -22.25
N SER A 303 -14.03 -5.73 -22.57
CA SER A 303 -13.16 -6.92 -22.56
C SER A 303 -12.96 -7.53 -21.18
N ASN A 304 -13.09 -6.74 -20.10
CA ASN A 304 -12.85 -7.19 -18.73
C ASN A 304 -14.12 -7.17 -17.87
N ALA A 305 -15.07 -6.26 -18.13
CA ALA A 305 -16.22 -6.01 -17.28
C ALA A 305 -17.11 -7.26 -17.11
N VAL A 306 -17.32 -8.03 -18.20
CA VAL A 306 -18.13 -9.25 -18.16
C VAL A 306 -17.47 -10.33 -17.30
N LEU A 307 -16.19 -10.60 -17.54
CA LEU A 307 -15.43 -11.60 -16.80
C LEU A 307 -15.32 -11.23 -15.32
N PHE A 308 -14.98 -9.98 -15.04
CA PHE A 308 -14.89 -9.44 -13.68
C PHE A 308 -16.22 -9.57 -12.94
N THR A 309 -17.32 -9.11 -13.54
CA THR A 309 -18.66 -9.16 -12.93
C THR A 309 -19.09 -10.60 -12.67
N SER A 310 -18.88 -11.50 -13.64
CA SER A 310 -19.20 -12.92 -13.51
C SER A 310 -18.41 -13.58 -12.37
N ALA A 311 -17.08 -13.38 -12.32
CA ALA A 311 -16.22 -13.93 -11.28
C ALA A 311 -16.59 -13.37 -9.89
N TYR A 312 -16.83 -12.07 -9.81
CA TYR A 312 -17.21 -11.42 -8.55
C TYR A 312 -18.57 -11.90 -8.04
N MET A 313 -19.58 -11.98 -8.90
CA MET A 313 -20.90 -12.50 -8.52
C MET A 313 -20.85 -13.97 -8.13
N SER A 314 -20.02 -14.77 -8.81
CA SER A 314 -19.78 -16.16 -8.44
C SER A 314 -19.17 -16.28 -7.04
N MET A 315 -18.15 -15.47 -6.75
CA MET A 315 -17.53 -15.40 -5.41
C MET A 315 -18.56 -14.99 -4.35
N ARG A 316 -19.33 -13.93 -4.57
CA ARG A 316 -20.37 -13.45 -3.63
C ARG A 316 -21.46 -14.49 -3.40
N THR A 317 -21.92 -15.15 -4.45
CA THR A 317 -22.90 -16.24 -4.37
C THR A 317 -22.36 -17.38 -3.51
N ARG A 318 -21.10 -17.77 -3.73
CA ARG A 318 -20.46 -18.82 -2.92
C ARG A 318 -20.34 -18.42 -1.44
N GLN A 319 -19.94 -17.19 -1.16
CA GLN A 319 -19.90 -16.66 0.21
C GLN A 319 -21.28 -16.68 0.89
N ALA A 320 -22.33 -16.30 0.17
CA ALA A 320 -23.71 -16.35 0.68
C ALA A 320 -24.16 -17.79 0.97
N ILE A 321 -23.92 -18.73 0.04
CA ILE A 321 -24.23 -20.16 0.23
C ILE A 321 -23.49 -20.73 1.44
N ASN A 322 -22.19 -20.44 1.59
CA ASN A 322 -21.41 -20.89 2.74
C ASN A 322 -22.00 -20.34 4.05
N LYS A 323 -22.34 -19.05 4.10
CA LYS A 323 -22.97 -18.44 5.27
C LYS A 323 -24.30 -19.13 5.63
N LEU A 324 -25.14 -19.41 4.64
CA LEU A 324 -26.42 -20.12 4.83
C LEU A 324 -26.21 -21.57 5.32
N ARG A 325 -25.09 -22.20 4.96
CA ARG A 325 -24.69 -23.54 5.44
C ARG A 325 -24.02 -23.52 6.82
N GLY A 326 -24.07 -22.40 7.55
CA GLY A 326 -23.40 -22.26 8.84
C GLY A 326 -21.87 -22.29 8.75
N GLN A 327 -21.32 -22.00 7.57
CA GLN A 327 -19.88 -21.93 7.31
C GLN A 327 -19.46 -20.45 7.26
N PRO A 328 -19.16 -19.82 8.40
CA PRO A 328 -18.72 -18.43 8.41
C PRO A 328 -17.39 -18.31 7.66
N TYR A 329 -17.18 -17.11 7.12
CA TYR A 329 -15.99 -16.77 6.37
C TYR A 329 -14.74 -16.81 7.28
N ASN A 330 -14.79 -16.10 8.42
CA ASN A 330 -13.77 -16.20 9.46
C ASN A 330 -14.08 -17.39 10.35
N ARG A 331 -13.09 -18.25 10.57
CA ARG A 331 -13.17 -19.37 11.51
C ARG A 331 -11.98 -19.28 12.48
N PRO A 332 -12.18 -19.52 13.78
CA PRO A 332 -11.07 -19.66 14.71
C PRO A 332 -10.13 -20.77 14.24
N GLY A 333 -8.82 -20.53 14.36
CA GLY A 333 -7.81 -21.56 14.18
C GLY A 333 -7.83 -22.57 15.34
N PRO A 334 -7.10 -23.69 15.21
CA PRO A 334 -7.00 -24.70 16.28
C PRO A 334 -6.18 -24.26 17.49
N LEU A 335 -5.49 -23.12 17.40
CA LEU A 335 -4.59 -22.60 18.42
C LEU A 335 -5.05 -21.21 18.89
N LEU A 336 -4.78 -20.87 20.14
CA LEU A 336 -5.02 -19.51 20.64
C LEU A 336 -4.01 -18.53 20.00
N ARG A 337 -4.32 -17.24 20.08
CA ARG A 337 -3.45 -16.19 19.54
C ARG A 337 -2.05 -16.32 20.16
N GLY A 338 -1.02 -16.38 19.30
CA GLY A 338 0.38 -16.50 19.69
C GLY A 338 0.88 -17.93 19.91
N GLU A 339 0.00 -18.92 20.10
CA GLU A 339 0.42 -20.33 20.28
C GLU A 339 0.90 -20.97 18.97
N ALA A 340 0.42 -20.46 17.83
CA ALA A 340 0.87 -20.88 16.50
C ALA A 340 2.24 -20.32 16.11
N ARG A 341 2.91 -19.55 16.99
CA ARG A 341 4.19 -18.90 16.66
C ARG A 341 5.28 -19.94 16.34
N PRO A 342 6.07 -19.75 15.29
CA PRO A 342 7.23 -20.58 15.01
C PRO A 342 8.24 -20.52 16.17
N ARG A 343 8.95 -21.63 16.40
CA ARG A 343 10.06 -21.70 17.39
C ARG A 343 11.44 -21.42 16.78
N LEU A 344 11.52 -21.42 15.45
CA LEU A 344 12.74 -21.16 14.70
C LEU A 344 12.99 -19.64 14.67
N ASN A 345 14.22 -19.23 14.33
CA ASN A 345 14.66 -17.84 14.12
C ASN A 345 14.01 -16.79 15.04
N LEU A 346 13.81 -17.13 16.32
CA LEU A 346 13.28 -16.20 17.30
C LEU A 346 14.41 -15.30 17.81
N PRO A 347 14.10 -14.05 18.18
CA PRO A 347 15.03 -13.20 18.92
C PRO A 347 15.60 -13.92 20.14
N ALA A 348 16.82 -13.56 20.53
CA ALA A 348 17.43 -14.15 21.71
C ALA A 348 16.59 -13.84 22.97
N PRO A 349 16.53 -14.74 23.96
CA PRO A 349 15.80 -14.49 25.21
C PRO A 349 16.24 -13.16 25.86
N GLY A 350 15.27 -12.31 26.20
CA GLY A 350 15.51 -10.99 26.82
C GLY A 350 15.59 -9.80 25.86
N GLN A 351 15.51 -10.00 24.55
CA GLN A 351 15.25 -8.90 23.60
C GLN A 351 13.78 -8.46 23.68
N ASP A 352 13.55 -7.15 23.64
CA ASP A 352 12.22 -6.56 23.77
C ASP A 352 11.35 -6.94 22.56
N ALA A 353 10.43 -7.89 22.76
CA ALA A 353 9.51 -8.34 21.72
C ALA A 353 8.15 -7.62 21.88
N PRO A 354 7.73 -6.77 20.91
CA PRO A 354 6.50 -5.99 21.03
C PRO A 354 5.23 -6.81 21.23
N LEU A 355 5.22 -8.08 20.80
CA LEU A 355 4.07 -8.98 20.94
C LEU A 355 3.78 -9.42 22.37
N GLU A 356 4.76 -9.33 23.28
CA GLU A 356 4.50 -9.62 24.70
C GLU A 356 3.78 -8.47 25.40
N ARG A 357 3.66 -7.31 24.73
CA ARG A 357 3.06 -6.08 25.27
C ARG A 357 1.70 -5.70 24.65
N ARG A 358 1.19 -6.44 23.65
CA ARG A 358 -0.01 -6.07 22.87
C ARG A 358 -1.15 -7.08 22.94
#